data_AF-G8H309-F1
#
_entry.id   AF-G8H309-F1
#
_cell.length_a   1.000
_cell.length_b   1.000
_cell.length_c   1.000
_cell.angle_alpha   90.00
_cell.angle_beta   90.00
_cell.angle_gamma   90.00
#
_symmetry.space_group_name_H-M   'P 1'
#
loop_
_entity.id
_entity.type
_entity.pdbx_description
1 polymer ?
#
loop_
_entity_poly.entity_id
_entity_poly.type
_entity_poly.pdbx_seq_one_letter_code
_entity_poly.pdbx_strand_id
1 'polypeptide(L)'
;VYLLCLHHPKFERLINRDDPYFEKELQWSLFYNETFEQCYKLSHPLGSTEQYWIYGSSNGLICISDEILNFDSPIHIWNPSVQRFKTPPMSTNINIKFSHVALQFGFHSGVNDYKVVRMMRTNKNALAVEVYSLGTDSWKMIEA
;
A
#
# COMPACT_ATOMS: atom_id res chain seq x y z
N VAL A 1 20.30 -2.14 -4.06
CA VAL A 1 18.83 -2.38 -4.03
C VAL A 1 18.44 -2.69 -2.58
N TYR A 2 17.32 -2.16 -2.10
CA TYR A 2 16.86 -2.36 -0.72
C TYR A 2 15.64 -3.27 -0.67
N LEU A 3 15.51 -4.06 0.39
CA LEU A 3 14.33 -4.84 0.72
C LEU A 3 13.50 -4.10 1.76
N LEU A 4 12.20 -3.97 1.53
CA LEU A 4 11.25 -3.44 2.49
C LEU A 4 10.60 -4.59 3.24
N CYS A 5 10.80 -4.66 4.56
CA CYS A 5 10.35 -5.77 5.38
C CYS A 5 9.47 -5.30 6.55
N LEU A 6 8.37 -6.03 6.77
CA LEU A 6 7.60 -5.96 8.02
C LEU A 6 8.14 -7.02 8.97
N HIS A 7 8.61 -6.61 10.15
CA HIS A 7 9.24 -7.53 11.09
C HIS A 7 9.05 -7.09 12.53
N HIS A 8 9.27 -8.03 13.45
CA HIS A 8 9.29 -7.72 14.88
C HIS A 8 10.57 -6.93 15.24
N PRO A 9 10.53 -5.98 16.20
CA PRO A 9 11.68 -5.15 16.57
C PRO A 9 12.90 -5.93 17.05
N LYS A 10 12.67 -7.10 17.65
CA LYS A 10 13.71 -8.09 17.99
C LYS A 10 13.66 -9.23 16.98
N PHE A 11 14.70 -9.34 16.15
CA PHE A 11 14.80 -10.35 15.08
C PHE A 11 14.86 -11.80 15.58
N GLU A 12 15.41 -12.04 16.77
CA GLU A 12 15.69 -13.39 17.29
C GLU A 12 14.54 -14.00 18.13
N ARG A 13 13.35 -13.38 18.14
CA ARG A 13 12.28 -13.83 19.04
C ARG A 13 11.63 -15.12 18.52
N LEU A 14 11.76 -16.21 19.27
CA LEU A 14 10.98 -17.43 19.10
C LEU A 14 9.47 -17.09 19.16
N ILE A 15 8.76 -17.44 18.09
CA ILE A 15 7.32 -17.23 17.95
C ILE A 15 6.61 -18.12 18.98
N ASN A 16 6.18 -17.55 20.10
CA ASN A 16 5.26 -18.22 21.00
C ASN A 16 3.83 -17.93 20.53
N ARG A 17 3.19 -18.91 19.88
CA ARG A 17 1.83 -18.79 19.32
C ARG A 17 0.74 -18.66 20.39
N ASP A 18 1.05 -18.97 21.65
CA ASP A 18 0.10 -18.95 22.76
C ASP A 18 0.15 -17.63 23.58
N ASP A 19 0.91 -16.63 23.13
CA ASP A 19 1.01 -15.33 23.80
C ASP A 19 -0.22 -14.45 23.43
N PRO A 20 -1.15 -14.17 24.36
CA PRO A 20 -2.35 -13.37 24.08
C PRO A 20 -2.04 -11.90 23.76
N TYR A 21 -0.78 -11.46 23.93
CA TYR A 21 -0.27 -10.15 23.47
C TYR A 21 0.46 -10.27 22.12
N PHE A 22 0.07 -11.21 21.25
CA PHE A 22 0.68 -11.41 19.93
C PHE A 22 0.50 -10.23 18.98
N GLU A 23 -0.38 -9.26 19.30
CA GLU A 23 -0.35 -7.91 18.73
C GLU A 23 0.93 -7.17 19.17
N LYS A 24 2.10 -7.70 18.78
CA LYS A 24 3.39 -7.02 18.97
C LYS A 24 3.60 -6.09 17.81
N GLU A 25 3.77 -4.81 18.15
CA GLU A 25 4.36 -3.73 17.36
C GLU A 25 5.26 -4.26 16.22
N LEU A 26 4.68 -4.53 15.06
CA LEU A 26 5.45 -4.78 13.86
C LEU A 26 6.00 -3.44 13.36
N GLN A 27 7.22 -3.45 12.86
CA GLN A 27 7.84 -2.26 12.27
C GLN A 27 8.25 -2.53 10.84
N TRP A 28 8.18 -1.49 10.03
CA TRP A 28 8.73 -1.49 8.68
C TRP A 28 10.19 -1.04 8.74
N SER A 29 11.08 -1.74 8.06
CA SER A 29 12.46 -1.31 7.87
C SER A 29 12.96 -1.66 6.47
N LEU A 30 13.95 -0.88 6.01
CA LEU A 30 14.73 -1.18 4.82
C LEU A 30 15.97 -1.99 5.20
N PHE A 31 16.27 -2.99 4.39
CA PHE A 31 17.43 -3.84 4.49
C PHE A 31 18.25 -3.78 3.21
N TYR A 32 19.57 -3.89 3.32
CA TYR A 32 20.40 -4.14 2.13
C TYR A 32 20.04 -5.52 1.55
N ASN A 33 19.78 -5.57 0.25
CA ASN A 33 19.41 -6.83 -0.40
C ASN A 33 20.51 -7.89 -0.36
N GLU A 34 21.78 -7.47 -0.31
CA GLU A 34 22.93 -8.38 -0.35
C GLU A 34 23.28 -8.93 1.03
N THR A 35 23.31 -8.05 2.05
CA THR A 35 23.74 -8.42 3.40
C THR A 35 22.59 -8.72 4.35
N PHE A 36 21.35 -8.38 3.98
CA PHE A 36 20.18 -8.39 4.87
C PHE A 36 20.39 -7.61 6.17
N GLU A 37 21.30 -6.63 6.16
CA GLU A 37 21.51 -5.74 7.28
C GLU A 37 20.47 -4.62 7.25
N GLN A 38 19.89 -4.33 8.42
CA GLN A 38 18.94 -3.25 8.58
C GLN A 38 19.64 -1.90 8.34
N CYS A 39 19.18 -1.13 7.36
CA CYS A 39 19.78 0.16 7.03
C CYS A 39 18.94 1.33 7.54
N TYR A 40 17.61 1.21 7.56
CA TYR A 40 16.73 2.31 7.94
C TYR A 40 15.43 1.80 8.54
N LYS A 41 15.03 2.36 9.68
CA LYS A 41 13.71 2.10 10.27
C LYS A 41 12.71 3.10 9.71
N LEU A 42 11.59 2.59 9.21
CA LEU A 42 10.53 3.40 8.64
C LEU A 42 9.52 3.76 9.73
N SER A 43 9.25 5.05 9.87
CA SER A 43 8.11 5.54 10.64
C SER A 43 6.88 5.62 9.75
N HIS A 44 5.71 5.55 10.36
CA HIS A 44 4.46 5.80 9.67
C HIS A 44 4.49 7.21 9.05
N PRO A 45 4.16 7.39 7.74
CA PRO A 45 4.22 8.71 7.10
C PRO A 45 3.30 9.75 7.76
N LEU A 46 2.22 9.32 8.41
CA LEU A 46 1.31 10.18 9.19
C LEU A 46 1.56 10.12 10.71
N GLY A 47 2.61 9.43 11.18
CA GLY A 47 2.89 9.25 12.61
C GLY A 47 1.89 8.40 13.40
N SER A 48 0.95 7.74 12.71
CA SER A 48 -0.05 6.82 13.27
C SER A 48 0.56 5.47 13.68
N THR A 49 -0.08 4.79 14.63
CA THR A 49 0.19 3.38 14.99
C THR A 49 -0.65 2.39 14.19
N GLU A 50 -1.56 2.86 13.34
CA GLU A 50 -2.40 1.99 12.51
C GLU A 50 -1.57 1.18 11.50
N GLN A 51 -1.98 -0.06 11.28
CA GLN A 51 -1.33 -0.98 10.35
C GLN A 51 -1.78 -0.67 8.92
N TYR A 52 -0.83 -0.29 8.07
CA TYR A 52 -1.05 -0.17 6.64
C TYR A 52 -0.44 -1.36 5.92
N TRP A 53 -1.12 -1.80 4.88
CA TRP A 53 -0.62 -2.82 3.97
C TRP A 53 0.03 -2.21 2.74
N ILE A 54 1.03 -2.90 2.19
CA ILE A 54 1.70 -2.48 0.96
C ILE A 54 1.01 -3.14 -0.23
N TYR A 55 0.51 -2.32 -1.15
CA TYR A 55 -0.17 -2.74 -2.37
C TYR A 55 0.71 -2.68 -3.63
N GLY A 56 2.00 -2.42 -3.43
CA GLY A 56 3.00 -2.47 -4.50
C GLY A 56 4.14 -1.50 -4.24
N SER A 57 5.25 -1.75 -4.92
CA SER A 57 6.40 -0.86 -4.95
C SER A 57 6.96 -0.74 -6.35
N SER A 58 7.50 0.43 -6.69
CA SER A 58 8.14 0.67 -7.97
C SER A 58 9.08 1.87 -7.86
N ASN A 59 10.34 1.71 -8.27
CA ASN A 59 11.33 2.80 -8.34
C ASN A 59 11.45 3.63 -7.04
N GLY A 60 11.39 2.98 -5.88
CA GLY A 60 11.48 3.64 -4.56
C GLY A 60 10.18 4.28 -4.07
N LEU A 61 9.11 4.23 -4.86
CA LEU A 61 7.76 4.55 -4.41
C LEU A 61 7.06 3.30 -3.90
N ILE A 62 6.26 3.45 -2.85
CA ILE A 62 5.42 2.40 -2.29
C ILE A 62 3.97 2.89 -2.22
N CYS A 63 3.02 2.01 -2.52
CA CYS A 63 1.60 2.28 -2.33
C CYS A 63 1.14 1.59 -1.07
N ILE A 64 0.54 2.35 -0.16
CA ILE A 64 0.03 1.88 1.11
C ILE A 64 -1.44 2.29 1.29
N SER A 65 -2.19 1.48 2.02
CA SER A 65 -3.58 1.73 2.42
C SER A 65 -3.93 0.83 3.61
N ASP A 66 -5.16 0.87 4.09
CA ASP A 66 -5.64 0.04 5.19
C ASP A 66 -5.52 -1.45 4.84
N GLU A 67 -5.24 -2.31 5.82
CA GLU A 67 -5.22 -3.76 5.61
C GLU A 67 -6.57 -4.30 5.09
N ILE A 68 -7.67 -3.80 5.66
CA ILE A 68 -9.03 -4.10 5.21
C ILE A 68 -9.49 -2.97 4.29
N LEU A 69 -9.32 -3.17 2.98
CA LEU A 69 -9.69 -2.17 1.97
C LEU A 69 -11.20 -1.98 1.86
N ASN A 70 -11.62 -0.72 2.00
CA ASN A 70 -12.93 -0.23 1.60
C ASN A 70 -12.80 0.71 0.39
N PHE A 71 -13.94 1.15 -0.17
CA PHE A 71 -13.94 2.08 -1.30
C PHE A 71 -13.35 3.45 -0.93
N ASP A 72 -13.60 3.88 0.29
CA ASP A 72 -13.16 5.14 0.88
C ASP A 72 -11.84 5.03 1.65
N SER A 73 -11.23 3.84 1.71
CA SER A 73 -9.91 3.67 2.32
C SER A 73 -8.90 4.63 1.69
N PRO A 74 -8.14 5.38 2.53
CA PRO A 74 -7.15 6.31 2.03
C PRO A 74 -6.02 5.56 1.35
N ILE A 75 -5.62 6.03 0.17
CA ILE A 75 -4.47 5.49 -0.55
C ILE A 75 -3.34 6.49 -0.44
N HIS A 76 -2.13 6.03 -0.14
CA HIS A 76 -0.95 6.88 -0.14
C HIS A 76 0.12 6.28 -1.06
N ILE A 77 0.65 7.11 -1.95
CA ILE A 77 1.87 6.82 -2.71
C ILE A 77 3.00 7.54 -1.99
N TRP A 78 3.88 6.77 -1.36
CA TRP A 78 4.91 7.27 -0.46
C TRP A 78 6.31 7.02 -1.02
N ASN A 79 7.18 8.02 -0.96
CA ASN A 79 8.62 7.88 -1.11
C ASN A 79 9.27 7.90 0.29
N PRO A 80 9.69 6.75 0.82
CA PRO A 80 10.24 6.69 2.16
C PRO A 80 11.59 7.38 2.32
N SER A 81 12.41 7.41 1.27
CA SER A 81 13.75 8.00 1.30
C SER A 81 13.75 9.51 1.50
N VAL A 82 12.70 10.20 1.05
CA VAL A 82 12.52 11.65 1.25
C VAL A 82 11.35 11.99 2.17
N GLN A 83 10.74 10.97 2.79
CA GLN A 83 9.60 11.11 3.71
C GLN A 83 8.43 11.94 3.14
N ARG A 84 8.18 11.83 1.83
CA ARG A 84 7.06 12.54 1.17
C ARG A 84 6.06 11.55 0.60
N PHE A 85 4.79 11.80 0.86
CA PHE A 85 3.69 11.04 0.30
C PHE A 85 2.74 11.93 -0.49
N LYS A 86 1.99 11.30 -1.38
CA LYS A 86 0.84 11.87 -2.07
C LYS A 86 -0.37 10.99 -1.81
N THR A 87 -1.48 11.62 -1.47
CA THR A 87 -2.79 10.97 -1.38
C THR A 87 -3.54 11.28 -2.66
N PRO A 88 -3.85 10.29 -3.52
CA PRO A 88 -4.74 10.49 -4.66
C PRO A 88 -6.08 11.08 -4.21
N PRO A 89 -6.73 11.91 -5.04
CA PRO A 89 -8.08 12.39 -4.72
C PRO A 89 -9.04 11.20 -4.59
N MET A 90 -10.11 11.37 -3.80
CA MET A 90 -11.15 10.34 -3.69
C MET A 90 -11.83 10.15 -5.06
N SER A 91 -12.11 8.90 -5.42
CA SER A 91 -12.88 8.61 -6.62
C SER A 91 -14.32 9.12 -6.45
N THR A 92 -14.88 9.73 -7.49
CA THR A 92 -16.23 10.30 -7.47
C THR A 92 -17.35 9.25 -7.57
N ASN A 93 -17.02 7.96 -7.70
CA ASN A 93 -17.98 6.85 -7.79
C ASN A 93 -18.51 6.35 -6.43
N ILE A 94 -18.90 7.29 -5.56
CA ILE A 94 -19.25 7.04 -4.14
C ILE A 94 -20.60 6.33 -3.95
N ASN A 95 -21.42 6.20 -4.99
CA ASN A 95 -22.80 5.71 -4.88
C ASN A 95 -22.95 4.18 -5.03
N ILE A 96 -21.88 3.43 -5.27
CA ILE A 96 -21.94 1.99 -5.47
C ILE A 96 -21.36 1.28 -4.24
N LYS A 97 -22.15 0.39 -3.62
CA LYS A 97 -21.66 -0.47 -2.55
C LYS A 97 -20.85 -1.63 -3.14
N PHE A 98 -19.58 -1.71 -2.73
CA PHE A 98 -18.66 -2.78 -3.11
C PHE A 98 -18.51 -3.79 -1.96
N SER A 99 -18.45 -5.08 -2.29
CA SER A 99 -18.20 -6.17 -1.34
C SER A 99 -16.73 -6.51 -1.19
N HIS A 100 -15.92 -6.21 -2.21
CA HIS A 100 -14.50 -6.52 -2.21
C HIS A 100 -13.74 -5.49 -3.02
N VAL A 101 -12.63 -5.00 -2.47
CA VAL A 101 -11.72 -4.07 -3.12
C VAL A 101 -10.33 -4.70 -3.13
N ALA A 102 -9.71 -4.75 -4.30
CA ALA A 102 -8.30 -5.09 -4.46
C ALA A 102 -7.56 -3.89 -5.03
N LEU A 103 -6.34 -3.68 -4.56
CA LEU A 103 -5.51 -2.54 -4.92
C LEU A 103 -4.14 -3.02 -5.40
N GLN A 104 -3.61 -2.42 -6.45
CA GLN A 104 -2.27 -2.70 -6.95
C GLN A 104 -1.60 -1.42 -7.43
N PHE A 105 -0.29 -1.29 -7.21
CA PHE A 105 0.52 -0.19 -7.72
C PHE A 105 1.67 -0.66 -8.59
N GLY A 106 2.02 0.15 -9.59
CA GLY A 106 3.18 -0.08 -10.43
C GLY A 106 3.48 1.06 -11.41
N PHE A 107 4.62 0.94 -12.08
CA PHE A 107 5.02 1.85 -13.15
C PHE A 107 4.66 1.28 -14.52
N HIS A 108 3.95 2.06 -15.33
CA HIS A 108 3.62 1.74 -16.71
C HIS A 108 4.62 2.43 -17.64
N SER A 109 5.64 1.68 -18.08
CA SER A 109 6.73 2.19 -18.92
C SER A 109 6.26 2.75 -20.26
N GLY A 110 5.27 2.13 -20.91
CA GLY A 110 4.75 2.54 -22.22
C GLY A 110 4.16 3.96 -22.26
N VAL A 111 3.70 4.48 -21.11
CA VAL A 111 3.18 5.86 -20.98
C VAL A 111 3.94 6.68 -19.94
N ASN A 112 5.09 6.16 -19.47
CA ASN A 112 5.95 6.78 -18.47
C ASN A 112 5.20 7.33 -17.24
N ASP A 113 4.35 6.50 -16.64
CA ASP A 113 3.45 6.94 -15.56
C ASP A 113 3.31 5.89 -14.48
N TYR A 114 3.17 6.33 -13.23
CA TYR A 114 2.81 5.45 -12.13
C TYR A 114 1.30 5.33 -12.02
N LYS A 115 0.84 4.11 -11.81
CA LYS A 115 -0.59 3.81 -11.78
C LYS A 115 -0.96 3.06 -10.53
N VAL A 116 -2.12 3.42 -9.98
CA VAL A 116 -2.80 2.63 -8.96
C VAL A 116 -4.04 2.04 -9.62
N VAL A 117 -4.17 0.72 -9.59
CA VAL A 117 -5.32 -0.01 -10.13
C VAL A 117 -6.17 -0.45 -8.94
N ARG A 118 -7.43 -0.04 -8.93
CA ARG A 118 -8.42 -0.47 -7.94
C ARG A 118 -9.46 -1.32 -8.65
N MET A 119 -9.55 -2.58 -8.26
CA MET A 119 -10.55 -3.53 -8.74
C MET A 119 -11.61 -3.69 -7.67
N MET A 120 -12.87 -3.49 -8.04
CA MET A 120 -13.98 -3.45 -7.10
C MET A 120 -15.06 -4.41 -7.57
N ARG A 121 -15.55 -5.25 -6.67
CA ARG A 121 -16.67 -6.16 -6.92
C ARG A 121 -17.89 -5.65 -6.19
N THR A 122 -19.01 -5.56 -6.89
CA THR A 122 -20.30 -5.23 -6.26
C THR A 122 -20.94 -6.47 -5.64
N ASN A 123 -21.93 -6.26 -4.77
CA ASN A 123 -22.76 -7.35 -4.22
C ASN A 123 -23.47 -8.19 -5.30
N LYS A 124 -23.67 -7.62 -6.50
CA LYS A 124 -24.28 -8.30 -7.66
C LYS A 124 -23.24 -9.00 -8.55
N ASN A 125 -22.01 -9.16 -8.07
CA ASN A 125 -20.88 -9.74 -8.82
C ASN A 125 -20.45 -8.96 -10.08
N ALA A 126 -20.92 -7.72 -10.27
CA ALA A 126 -20.35 -6.87 -11.30
C ALA A 126 -18.94 -6.42 -10.89
N LEU A 127 -17.99 -6.51 -11.82
CA LEU A 127 -16.61 -6.05 -11.66
C LEU A 127 -16.49 -4.64 -12.24
N ALA A 128 -15.85 -3.76 -11.48
CA ALA A 128 -15.46 -2.42 -11.90
C ALA A 128 -13.96 -2.25 -11.70
N VAL A 129 -13.29 -1.61 -12.64
CA VAL A 129 -11.87 -1.29 -12.54
C VAL A 129 -11.70 0.20 -12.72
N GLU A 130 -10.98 0.84 -11.80
CA GLU A 130 -10.51 2.20 -11.98
C GLU A 130 -9.01 2.26 -11.87
N VAL A 131 -8.43 3.19 -12.62
CA VAL A 131 -6.99 3.39 -12.69
C VAL A 131 -6.70 4.85 -12.38
N TYR A 132 -5.97 5.09 -11.32
CA TYR A 132 -5.36 6.38 -11.03
C TYR A 132 -4.09 6.52 -11.86
N SER A 133 -3.91 7.68 -12.46
CA SER A 133 -2.65 8.11 -13.07
C SER A 133 -2.00 9.16 -12.17
N LEU A 134 -0.75 8.93 -11.79
CA LEU A 134 0.01 9.90 -11.00
C LEU A 134 0.30 11.16 -11.83
N GLY A 135 0.59 10.99 -13.13
CA GLY A 135 0.89 12.06 -14.06
C GLY A 135 -0.28 13.00 -14.35
N THR A 136 -1.50 12.49 -14.45
CA THR A 136 -2.71 13.32 -14.64
C THR A 136 -3.45 13.65 -13.36
N ASP A 137 -3.02 13.08 -12.23
CA ASP A 137 -3.65 13.22 -10.93
C ASP A 137 -5.15 12.92 -10.90
N SER A 138 -5.57 11.88 -11.63
CA SER A 138 -6.99 11.58 -11.80
C SER A 138 -7.26 10.09 -11.92
N TRP A 139 -8.47 9.72 -11.49
CA TRP A 139 -9.01 8.37 -11.65
C TRP A 139 -9.77 8.26 -12.97
N LYS A 140 -9.61 7.13 -13.65
CA LYS A 140 -10.39 6.78 -14.84
C LYS A 140 -10.98 5.38 -14.69
N MET A 141 -12.29 5.27 -14.87
CA MET A 141 -12.96 3.97 -15.00
C MET A 141 -12.55 3.30 -16.30
N ILE A 142 -12.31 2.00 -16.25
CA ILE A 142 -12.05 1.16 -17.41
C ILE A 142 -13.29 0.32 -17.67
N GLU A 143 -13.87 0.50 -18.85
CA GLU A 143 -14.95 -0.35 -19.36
C GLU A 143 -14.33 -1.59 -20.03
N ALA A 144 -15.00 -2.73 -19.91
CA ALA A 144 -14.63 -3.98 -20.57
C ALA A 144 -15.13 -3.99 -22.03
#